data_AF-A0AAW5YR19-F1
#
_entry.id   AF-A0AAW5YR19-F1
#
_cell.length_a   1.000
_cell.length_b   1.000
_cell.length_c   1.000
_cell.angle_alpha   90.00
_cell.angle_beta   90.00
_cell.angle_gamma   90.00
#
_symmetry.space_group_name_H-M   'P 1'
#
loop_
_entity.id
_entity.type
_entity.pdbx_description
1 polymer ?
#
loop_
_entity_poly.entity_id
_entity_poly.type
_entity_poly.pdbx_seq_one_letter_code
_entity_poly.pdbx_strand_id
1 'polypeptide(L)' 'MYIIINFEPLSPVMNDIAIKLAMVLFIPLFLALIVKVILMKFMKESIAGRIASLSLLFFMYYVFIFVAG' A
#
# COMPACT_ATOMS: atom_id res chain seq x y z
N MET A 1 -40.98 1.60 -16.70
CA MET A 1 -40.29 2.74 -16.07
C MET A 1 -38.85 2.30 -15.85
N TYR A 2 -37.90 2.83 -16.64
CA TYR A 2 -36.47 2.53 -16.44
C TYR A 2 -35.95 3.46 -15.35
N ILE A 3 -35.59 2.90 -14.20
CA ILE A 3 -34.89 3.64 -13.15
C ILE A 3 -33.42 3.65 -13.58
N ILE A 4 -32.95 4.80 -14.10
CA ILE A 4 -31.53 5.01 -14.37
C ILE A 4 -30.88 5.34 -13.02
N ILE A 5 -30.02 4.46 -12.54
CA ILE A 5 -29.30 4.64 -11.27
C ILE A 5 -28.16 5.64 -11.52
N ASN A 6 -28.20 6.81 -10.87
CA ASN A 6 -27.13 7.81 -10.96
C ASN A 6 -26.06 7.53 -9.89
N PHE A 7 -24.83 7.23 -10.31
CA PHE A 7 -23.67 6.97 -9.45
C PHE A 7 -22.78 8.19 -9.22
N GLU A 8 -23.11 9.33 -9.83
CA GLU A 8 -22.40 10.60 -9.64
C GLU A 8 -22.26 11.02 -8.16
N PRO A 9 -23.26 10.79 -7.26
CA PRO A 9 -23.10 11.05 -5.83
C PRO A 9 -22.08 10.14 -5.12
N LEU A 10 -21.69 9.02 -5.74
CA LEU A 10 -20.71 8.07 -5.20
C LEU A 10 -19.26 8.50 -5.49
N SER A 11 -19.05 9.44 -6.42
CA SER A 11 -17.72 9.91 -6.82
C SER A 11 -16.80 10.33 -5.66
N PRO A 12 -17.24 11.08 -4.62
CA PRO A 12 -16.35 11.40 -3.48
C PRO A 12 -15.97 10.16 -2.68
N VAL A 13 -16.87 9.19 -2.53
CA VAL A 13 -16.61 7.93 -1.82
C VAL A 13 -15.60 7.08 -2.58
N MET A 14 -15.75 6.98 -3.91
CA MET A 14 -14.81 6.27 -4.78
C MET A 14 -13.41 6.91 -4.74
N ASN A 15 -13.33 8.25 -4.74
CA ASN A 15 -12.06 8.95 -4.64
C ASN A 15 -11.38 8.71 -3.29
N ASP A 16 -12.12 8.77 -2.18
CA ASP A 16 -11.57 8.46 -0.85
C ASP A 16 -11.02 7.03 -0.80
N ILE A 17 -11.79 6.04 -1.28
CA ILE A 17 -11.35 4.64 -1.36
C ILE A 17 -10.10 4.50 -2.24
N ALA A 18 -10.04 5.16 -3.39
CA ALA A 18 -8.90 5.10 -4.29
C ALA A 18 -7.63 5.68 -3.65
N ILE A 19 -7.75 6.81 -2.95
CA ILE A 19 -6.64 7.43 -2.21
C ILE A 19 -6.16 6.50 -1.10
N LYS A 20 -7.08 5.95 -0.30
CA LYS A 20 -6.76 5.01 0.79
C LYS A 20 -6.06 3.75 0.28
N LEU A 21 -6.55 3.17 -0.80
CA LEU A 21 -5.90 2.04 -1.47
C LEU A 21 -4.50 2.40 -1.97
N ALA A 22 -4.34 3.56 -2.59
CA ALA A 22 -3.03 4.04 -3.04
C ALA A 22 -2.06 4.17 -1.86
N MET A 23 -2.49 4.72 -0.72
CA MET A 23 -1.64 4.80 0.48
C MET A 23 -1.21 3.41 0.97
N VAL A 24 -2.14 2.47 1.09
CA VAL A 24 -1.87 1.09 1.57
C VAL A 24 -0.95 0.31 0.64
N LEU A 25 -0.94 0.61 -0.66
CA LEU A 25 -0.06 -0.08 -1.61
C LEU A 25 1.29 0.61 -1.77
N PHE A 26 1.30 1.91 -2.04
CA PHE A 26 2.51 2.61 -2.44
C PHE A 26 3.42 2.94 -1.25
N ILE A 27 2.88 3.38 -0.11
CA ILE A 27 3.72 3.77 1.04
C ILE A 27 4.55 2.58 1.54
N PRO A 28 3.96 1.38 1.79
CA PRO A 28 4.72 0.21 2.20
C PRO A 28 5.75 -0.23 1.16
N LEU A 29 5.40 -0.13 -0.14
CA LEU A 29 6.30 -0.50 -1.22
C LEU A 29 7.56 0.36 -1.24
N PHE A 30 7.41 1.68 -1.16
CA PHE A 30 8.56 2.59 -1.10
C PHE A 30 9.44 2.33 0.12
N LEU A 31 8.84 2.13 1.30
CA LEU A 31 9.59 1.82 2.53
C LEU A 31 10.35 0.50 2.42
N ALA A 32 9.71 -0.56 1.93
CA ALA A 32 10.35 -1.87 1.74
C ALA A 32 11.50 -1.82 0.72
N LEU A 33 11.35 -1.03 -0.34
CA LEU A 33 12.43 -0.81 -1.32
C LEU A 33 13.63 -0.10 -0.68
N ILE A 34 13.39 0.93 0.14
CA ILE A 34 14.46 1.60 0.89
C ILE A 34 15.18 0.59 1.81
N VAL A 35 14.43 -0.24 2.53
CA VAL A 35 14.98 -1.31 3.37
C VAL A 35 15.83 -2.26 2.53
N LYS A 36 15.36 -2.71 1.36
CA LYS A 36 16.14 -3.56 0.44
C LYS A 36 17.47 -2.89 0.06
N VAL A 37 17.42 -1.64 -0.39
CA VAL A 37 18.61 -0.90 -0.86
C VAL A 37 19.64 -0.73 0.27
N ILE A 38 19.18 -0.44 1.50
CA ILE A 38 20.07 -0.33 2.66
C ILE A 38 20.68 -1.70 2.98
N LEU A 39 19.87 -2.75 3.06
CA LEU A 39 20.35 -4.10 3.44
C LEU A 39 21.29 -4.70 2.40
N MET A 40 21.09 -4.43 1.10
CA MET A 40 21.97 -4.90 0.03
C MET A 40 23.43 -4.42 0.19
N LYS A 41 23.67 -3.35 0.97
CA LYS A 41 25.05 -2.92 1.30
C LYS A 41 25.75 -3.84 2.31
N PHE A 42 24.97 -4.59 3.10
CA PHE A 42 25.49 -5.38 4.23
C PHE A 42 25.33 -6.90 4.02
N MET A 43 24.45 -7.33 3.11
CA MET A 43 24.17 -8.75 2.87
C MET A 43 23.83 -9.06 1.41
N LYS A 44 23.84 -10.35 1.07
CA LYS A 44 23.46 -10.83 -0.27
C LYS A 44 22.05 -10.36 -0.64
N GLU A 45 21.88 -10.03 -1.92
CA GLU A 45 20.60 -9.56 -2.46
C GLU A 45 19.44 -10.53 -2.18
N SER A 46 19.68 -11.84 -2.24
CA SER A 46 18.65 -12.84 -1.96
C SER A 46 18.11 -12.76 -0.53
N ILE A 47 18.96 -12.45 0.45
CA ILE A 47 18.57 -12.32 1.86
C ILE A 47 17.94 -10.95 2.10
N ALA A 48 18.54 -9.87 1.58
CA ALA A 48 17.99 -8.53 1.65
C ALA A 48 16.58 -8.47 1.04
N GLY A 49 16.36 -9.15 -0.10
CA GLY A 49 15.06 -9.26 -0.74
C GLY A 49 14.03 -9.97 0.13
N ARG A 50 14.39 -11.08 0.79
CA ARG A 50 13.48 -11.78 1.73
C ARG A 50 13.09 -10.90 2.92
N ILE A 51 14.05 -10.19 3.51
CA ILE A 51 13.78 -9.27 4.62
C ILE A 51 12.92 -8.09 4.15
N ALA A 52 13.20 -7.53 2.98
CA ALA A 52 12.39 -6.48 2.40
C ALA A 52 10.94 -6.93 2.18
N SER A 53 10.71 -8.14 1.68
CA SER A 53 9.35 -8.71 1.53
C SER A 53 8.63 -8.88 2.87
N LEU A 54 9.32 -9.31 3.92
CA LEU A 54 8.74 -9.37 5.27
C LEU A 54 8.42 -7.96 5.80
N SER A 55 9.32 -7.00 5.58
CA SER A 55 9.08 -5.61 5.97
C SER A 55 7.92 -4.98 5.20
N LEU A 56 7.71 -5.35 3.94
CA LEU A 56 6.57 -4.90 3.13
C LEU A 56 5.25 -5.33 3.78
N LEU A 57 5.12 -6.59 4.17
CA LEU A 57 3.92 -7.11 4.84
C LEU A 57 3.68 -6.38 6.17
N PHE A 58 4.74 -6.15 6.93
CA PHE A 58 4.66 -5.39 8.18
C PHE A 58 4.17 -3.96 7.95
N PHE A 59 4.77 -3.24 7.00
CA PHE A 59 4.36 -1.87 6.68
C PHE A 59 2.94 -1.81 6.11
N MET A 60 2.52 -2.76 5.27
CA MET A 60 1.14 -2.83 4.77
C MET A 60 0.15 -2.96 5.91
N TYR A 61 0.40 -3.82 6.90
CA TYR A 61 -0.46 -3.98 8.07
C TYR A 61 -0.60 -2.67 8.87
N TYR A 62 0.51 -1.98 9.14
CA TYR A 62 0.48 -0.71 9.88
C TYR A 62 -0.22 0.41 9.10
N VAL A 63 0.08 0.57 7.82
CA VAL A 63 -0.57 1.59 6.98
C VAL A 63 -2.06 1.28 6.82
N PHE A 64 -2.43 0.00 6.69
CA PHE A 64 -3.83 -0.40 6.64
C PHE A 64 -4.58 -0.01 7.92
N ILE A 65 -4.04 -0.33 9.11
CA ILE A 65 -4.66 0.09 10.38
C ILE A 65 -4.73 1.61 10.50
N PHE A 66 -3.69 2.34 10.07
CA PHE A 66 -3.70 3.80 10.12
C PHE A 66 -4.77 4.43 9.21
N VAL A 67 -5.02 3.83 8.04
CA VAL A 67 -5.95 4.36 7.03
C VAL A 67 -7.39 3.91 7.25
N ALA A 68 -7.59 2.70 7.80
CA ALA A 68 -8.90 2.08 7.98
C ALA A 68 -9.42 2.10 9.43
N GLY A 69 -8.56 2.40 10.41
CA GLY A 69 -8.90 2.52 11.82
C GLY A 69 -9.38 3.89 12.25
#